data_AF-I4AK93-F1
#
_entry.id   AF-I4AK93-F1
#
_cell.length_a   1.000
_cell.length_b   1.000
_cell.length_c   1.000
_cell.angle_alpha   90.00
_cell.angle_beta   90.00
_cell.angle_gamma   90.00
#
_symmetry.space_group_name_H-M   'P 1'
#
loop_
_entity.id
_entity.type
_entity.pdbx_description
1 polymer ?
#
loop_
_entity_poly.entity_id
_entity_poly.type
_entity_poly.pdbx_seq_one_letter_code
_entity_poly.pdbx_strand_id
1 'polypeptide(L)'
;MLLYALKYLYFYFKAGNQHAVHSPFVYQLYTLSIKNTKDYYAFSELENLRQELISDRTQLKITDFGAGSKQTKNLSNKKSISEIARHSAITTKKAQLLFKLVEYFQPKTILELGTSLGISTLFMSLAANNSETQIITFEGCPQIAEKAKENFEELEQENIEIIIGNIDKTLPQNISSLPLLDFVFLDANHRYKPTLNYFNQILEKCHNDTIIILDDIHWSKGMEKAWKEIIKNEKVTVSIDLFQVGLIFLRKEQPKQHFDLRF
;
A
#
# COMPACT_ATOMS: atom_id res chain seq x y z
N MET A 1 3.08 17.71 -12.65
CA MET A 1 1.79 17.19 -13.16
C MET A 1 1.83 16.86 -14.65
N LEU A 2 2.13 17.79 -15.58
CA LEU A 2 2.14 17.49 -17.03
C LEU A 2 3.04 16.31 -17.43
N LEU A 3 4.30 16.28 -16.97
CA LEU A 3 5.21 15.18 -17.26
C LEU A 3 4.71 13.83 -16.73
N TYR A 4 4.04 13.82 -15.57
CA TYR A 4 3.47 12.61 -14.98
C TYR A 4 2.26 12.12 -15.78
N ALA A 5 1.39 13.03 -16.23
CA ALA A 5 0.28 12.70 -17.11
C ALA A 5 0.75 12.14 -18.47
N LEU A 6 1.81 12.70 -19.06
CA LEU A 6 2.42 12.18 -20.29
C LEU A 6 3.01 10.77 -20.09
N LYS A 7 3.66 10.53 -18.94
CA LYS A 7 4.15 9.19 -18.58
C LYS A 7 3.00 8.20 -18.44
N TYR A 8 1.90 8.60 -17.79
CA TYR A 8 0.72 7.76 -17.66
C TYR A 8 0.12 7.43 -19.03
N LEU A 9 -0.01 8.43 -19.91
CA LEU A 9 -0.54 8.22 -21.26
C LEU A 9 0.35 7.26 -22.07
N TYR A 10 1.67 7.46 -22.02
CA TYR A 10 2.63 6.55 -22.65
C TYR A 10 2.51 5.13 -22.10
N PHE A 11 2.45 4.98 -20.78
CA PHE A 11 2.25 3.70 -20.12
C PHE A 11 0.94 3.06 -20.56
N TYR A 12 -0.17 3.80 -20.59
CA TYR A 12 -1.49 3.29 -20.96
C TYR A 12 -1.52 2.66 -22.36
N PHE A 13 -0.82 3.28 -23.33
CA PHE A 13 -0.71 2.73 -24.68
C PHE A 13 0.22 1.52 -24.77
N LYS A 14 1.27 1.46 -23.95
CA LYS A 14 2.21 0.34 -23.91
C LYS A 14 1.68 -0.86 -23.13
N ALA A 15 0.96 -0.60 -22.04
CA ALA A 15 0.51 -1.60 -21.10
C ALA A 15 -0.50 -2.55 -21.73
N GLY A 16 -0.30 -3.83 -21.46
CA GLY A 16 -1.14 -4.91 -21.90
C GLY A 16 -2.43 -5.03 -21.08
N ASN A 17 -3.24 -6.00 -21.48
CA ASN A 17 -4.41 -6.45 -20.73
C ASN A 17 -4.34 -7.98 -20.61
N GLN A 18 -5.46 -8.65 -20.31
CA GLN A 18 -5.50 -10.11 -20.16
C GLN A 18 -4.93 -10.88 -21.37
N HIS A 19 -4.99 -10.33 -22.59
CA HIS A 19 -4.49 -10.97 -23.81
C HIS A 19 -2.97 -10.85 -23.99
N ALA A 20 -2.32 -9.96 -23.24
CA ALA A 20 -0.86 -9.80 -23.23
C ALA A 20 -0.17 -10.69 -22.18
N VAL A 21 -0.96 -11.43 -21.39
CA VAL A 21 -0.46 -12.24 -20.28
C VAL A 21 -0.39 -13.71 -20.71
N HIS A 22 0.83 -14.25 -20.74
CA HIS A 22 1.07 -15.67 -21.03
C HIS A 22 1.29 -16.52 -19.77
N SER A 23 1.42 -15.88 -18.61
CA SER A 23 1.56 -16.56 -17.32
C SER A 23 0.18 -16.92 -16.76
N PRO A 24 -0.16 -18.22 -16.56
CA PRO A 24 -1.47 -18.62 -16.05
C PRO A 24 -1.81 -17.98 -14.70
N PHE A 25 -0.82 -17.87 -13.80
CA PHE A 25 -0.96 -17.18 -12.51
C PHE A 25 -1.32 -15.70 -12.68
N VAL A 26 -0.55 -14.96 -13.50
CA VAL A 26 -0.80 -13.53 -13.72
C VAL A 26 -2.14 -13.32 -14.43
N TYR A 27 -2.51 -14.22 -15.34
CA TYR A 27 -3.78 -14.15 -16.04
C TYR A 27 -4.96 -14.31 -15.07
N GLN A 28 -4.90 -15.32 -14.19
CA GLN A 28 -5.92 -15.53 -13.16
C GLN A 28 -5.99 -14.36 -12.17
N LEU A 29 -4.85 -13.92 -11.64
CA LEU A 29 -4.79 -12.75 -10.75
C LEU A 29 -5.40 -11.50 -11.42
N TYR A 30 -5.03 -11.24 -12.66
CA TYR A 30 -5.49 -10.05 -13.37
C TYR A 30 -6.99 -10.09 -13.65
N THR A 31 -7.51 -11.25 -14.06
CA THR A 31 -8.94 -11.40 -14.43
C THR A 31 -9.86 -11.54 -13.22
N LEU A 32 -9.41 -12.22 -12.17
CA LEU A 32 -10.23 -12.52 -10.98
C LEU A 32 -10.11 -11.46 -9.89
N SER A 33 -9.03 -10.66 -9.86
CA SER A 33 -8.81 -9.63 -8.85
C SER A 33 -8.61 -8.23 -9.46
N ILE A 34 -7.53 -7.99 -10.21
CA ILE A 34 -7.14 -6.62 -10.64
C ILE A 34 -8.24 -5.94 -11.47
N LYS A 35 -8.74 -6.63 -12.51
CA LYS A 35 -9.80 -6.12 -13.42
C LYS A 35 -11.21 -6.43 -12.93
N ASN A 36 -11.36 -7.20 -11.86
CA ASN A 36 -12.68 -7.57 -11.35
C ASN A 36 -13.48 -6.32 -10.94
N THR A 37 -14.72 -6.23 -11.41
CA THR A 37 -15.66 -5.12 -11.17
C THR A 37 -16.74 -5.45 -10.14
N LYS A 38 -16.58 -6.55 -9.40
CA LYS A 38 -17.45 -6.90 -8.29
C LYS A 38 -17.47 -5.75 -7.28
N ASP A 39 -18.68 -5.37 -6.91
CA ASP A 39 -18.92 -4.37 -5.87
C ASP A 39 -19.11 -5.07 -4.52
N TYR A 40 -18.65 -4.44 -3.45
CA TYR A 40 -18.65 -5.00 -2.10
C TYR A 40 -19.29 -3.97 -1.17
N TYR A 41 -20.09 -4.44 -0.20
CA TYR A 41 -20.77 -3.55 0.76
C TYR A 41 -19.77 -2.61 1.47
N ALA A 42 -18.59 -3.15 1.84
CA ALA A 42 -17.51 -2.44 2.49
C ALA A 42 -17.02 -1.21 1.71
N PHE A 43 -17.17 -1.19 0.38
CA PHE A 43 -16.76 -0.02 -0.42
C PHE A 43 -17.60 1.20 -0.10
N SER A 44 -18.93 1.02 0.04
CA SER A 44 -19.82 2.13 0.36
C SER A 44 -19.58 2.68 1.76
N GLU A 45 -19.36 1.79 2.72
CA GLU A 45 -19.08 2.11 4.12
C GLU A 45 -17.77 2.91 4.27
N LEU A 46 -16.69 2.44 3.64
CA LEU A 46 -15.39 3.11 3.73
C LEU A 46 -15.33 4.41 2.94
N GLU A 47 -16.12 4.56 1.88
CA GLU A 47 -16.24 5.84 1.20
C GLU A 47 -17.07 6.86 2.00
N ASN A 48 -18.03 6.43 2.83
CA ASN A 48 -18.69 7.32 3.79
C ASN A 48 -17.69 7.85 4.83
N LEU A 49 -16.92 6.95 5.46
CA LEU A 49 -15.83 7.34 6.38
C LEU A 49 -14.87 8.34 5.72
N ARG A 50 -14.49 8.11 4.45
CA ARG A 50 -13.65 9.07 3.71
C ARG A 50 -14.30 10.45 3.62
N GLN A 51 -15.60 10.54 3.31
CA GLN A 51 -16.28 11.83 3.20
C GLN A 51 -16.37 12.57 4.55
N GLU A 52 -16.55 11.82 5.64
CA GLU A 52 -16.53 12.36 7.00
C GLU A 52 -15.15 12.94 7.33
N LEU A 53 -14.08 12.19 7.08
CA LEU A 53 -12.71 12.66 7.28
C LEU A 53 -12.37 13.88 6.40
N ILE A 54 -12.86 13.92 5.16
CA ILE A 54 -12.72 15.10 4.28
C ILE A 54 -13.49 16.31 4.82
N SER A 55 -14.52 16.11 5.63
CA SER A 55 -15.34 17.17 6.23
C SER A 55 -14.82 17.60 7.61
N ASP A 56 -14.00 16.78 8.26
CA ASP A 56 -13.46 17.05 9.60
C ASP A 56 -12.37 18.13 9.61
N ARG A 57 -12.60 19.23 10.35
CA ARG A 57 -11.68 20.38 10.47
C ARG A 57 -10.79 20.33 11.72
N THR A 58 -10.89 19.27 12.52
CA THR A 58 -10.09 19.05 13.74
C THR A 58 -8.61 19.11 13.40
N GLN A 59 -7.85 19.84 14.23
CA GLN A 59 -6.43 20.09 14.03
C GLN A 59 -5.59 19.07 14.80
N LEU A 60 -4.83 18.27 14.08
CA LEU A 60 -3.88 17.31 14.65
C LEU A 60 -2.49 17.90 14.66
N LYS A 61 -1.72 17.63 15.72
CA LYS A 61 -0.29 17.93 15.75
C LYS A 61 0.44 16.91 14.88
N ILE A 62 1.25 17.36 13.93
CA ILE A 62 1.92 16.52 12.95
C ILE A 62 3.40 16.35 13.29
N THR A 63 3.84 15.10 13.24
CA THR A 63 5.26 14.74 13.26
C THR A 63 5.61 14.14 11.90
N ASP A 64 6.34 14.89 11.06
CA ASP A 64 6.68 14.45 9.70
C ASP A 64 8.04 13.74 9.65
N PHE A 65 8.01 12.47 9.25
CA PHE A 65 9.20 11.63 9.03
C PHE A 65 9.43 11.27 7.55
N GLY A 66 8.51 11.67 6.67
CA GLY A 66 8.47 11.24 5.28
C GLY A 66 9.17 12.20 4.30
N ALA A 67 8.87 12.04 3.01
CA ALA A 67 9.26 12.99 1.96
C ALA A 67 8.42 14.27 1.92
N GLY A 68 7.72 14.60 3.02
CA GLY A 68 6.66 15.60 3.09
C GLY A 68 6.92 16.89 2.32
N SER A 69 5.83 17.52 1.87
CA SER A 69 5.82 18.63 0.92
C SER A 69 6.93 19.64 1.23
N LYS A 70 7.68 20.04 0.21
CA LYS A 70 8.86 20.92 0.32
C LYS A 70 8.56 22.32 0.93
N GLN A 71 7.37 22.56 1.47
CA GLN A 71 6.89 23.87 1.94
C GLN A 71 6.72 24.03 3.45
N THR A 72 6.81 22.99 4.29
CA THR A 72 6.51 23.14 5.73
C THR A 72 7.72 22.87 6.61
N LYS A 73 8.78 23.69 6.47
CA LYS A 73 9.83 23.75 7.50
C LYS A 73 9.58 24.80 8.58
N ASN A 74 8.57 25.68 8.47
CA ASN A 74 8.45 26.84 9.36
C ASN A 74 7.05 27.39 9.70
N LEU A 75 5.92 26.72 9.45
CA LEU A 75 4.61 27.25 9.88
C LEU A 75 3.72 26.13 10.44
N SER A 76 3.51 26.16 11.76
CA SER A 76 2.67 25.28 12.59
C SER A 76 2.74 23.78 12.27
N ASN A 77 3.25 22.97 13.19
CA ASN A 77 3.16 21.50 13.15
C ASN A 77 1.71 21.01 13.35
N LYS A 78 0.72 21.62 12.70
CA LYS A 78 -0.69 21.25 12.77
C LYS A 78 -1.24 21.13 11.35
N LYS A 79 -2.06 20.11 11.12
CA LYS A 79 -2.86 19.94 9.91
C LYS A 79 -4.28 19.54 10.30
N SER A 80 -5.26 19.93 9.50
CA SER A 80 -6.61 19.42 9.68
C SER A 80 -6.71 17.97 9.21
N ILE A 81 -7.59 17.17 9.82
CA ILE A 81 -7.92 15.81 9.34
C ILE A 81 -8.33 15.87 7.86
N SER A 82 -9.16 16.84 7.47
CA SER A 82 -9.54 17.09 6.09
C SER A 82 -8.38 17.30 5.12
N GLU A 83 -7.33 18.04 5.51
CA GLU A 83 -6.14 18.23 4.68
C GLU A 83 -5.39 16.90 4.51
N ILE A 84 -5.25 16.13 5.58
CA ILE A 84 -4.61 14.80 5.55
C ILE A 84 -5.42 13.85 4.65
N ALA A 85 -6.74 13.79 4.83
CA ALA A 85 -7.63 12.94 4.05
C ALA A 85 -7.61 13.27 2.54
N ARG A 86 -7.53 14.55 2.17
CA ARG A 86 -7.47 14.95 0.75
C ARG A 86 -6.13 14.68 0.07
N HIS A 87 -5.03 14.70 0.82
CA HIS A 87 -3.69 14.70 0.23
C HIS A 87 -2.86 13.45 0.51
N SER A 88 -3.20 12.70 1.56
CA SER A 88 -2.42 11.57 2.04
C SER A 88 -3.23 10.28 2.16
N ALA A 89 -4.56 10.32 1.97
CA ALA A 89 -5.32 9.09 1.91
C ALA A 89 -5.14 8.41 0.54
N ILE A 90 -5.03 7.09 0.57
CA ILE A 90 -5.09 6.23 -0.62
C ILE A 90 -6.32 6.59 -1.47
N THR A 91 -6.22 6.54 -2.80
CA THR A 91 -7.37 6.78 -3.69
C THR A 91 -8.35 5.60 -3.64
N THR A 92 -9.64 5.85 -3.86
CA THR A 92 -10.68 4.81 -3.93
C THR A 92 -10.29 3.63 -4.82
N LYS A 93 -9.76 3.93 -6.01
CA LYS A 93 -9.34 2.91 -6.97
C LYS A 93 -8.23 2.01 -6.40
N LYS A 94 -7.20 2.58 -5.77
CA LYS A 94 -6.10 1.83 -5.15
C LYS A 94 -6.59 1.05 -3.91
N ALA A 95 -7.47 1.63 -3.10
CA ALA A 95 -8.05 0.97 -1.93
C ALA A 95 -8.88 -0.26 -2.31
N GLN A 96 -9.73 -0.15 -3.34
CA GLN A 96 -10.47 -1.29 -3.90
C GLN A 96 -9.56 -2.36 -4.50
N LEU A 97 -8.42 -1.98 -5.08
CA LEU A 97 -7.41 -2.96 -5.51
C LEU A 97 -6.85 -3.74 -4.31
N LEU A 98 -6.45 -3.06 -3.22
CA LEU A 98 -5.97 -3.74 -2.02
C LEU A 98 -7.00 -4.72 -1.46
N PHE A 99 -8.26 -4.28 -1.35
CA PHE A 99 -9.36 -5.14 -0.91
C PHE A 99 -9.47 -6.40 -1.77
N LYS A 100 -9.52 -6.25 -3.10
CA LYS A 100 -9.64 -7.38 -4.02
C LYS A 100 -8.41 -8.30 -4.00
N LEU A 101 -7.22 -7.77 -3.71
CA LEU A 101 -6.03 -8.59 -3.55
C LEU A 101 -6.08 -9.38 -2.23
N VAL A 102 -6.49 -8.76 -1.12
CA VAL A 102 -6.68 -9.46 0.15
C VAL A 102 -7.78 -10.53 0.03
N GLU A 103 -8.90 -10.21 -0.61
CA GLU A 103 -9.98 -11.19 -0.86
C GLU A 103 -9.50 -12.36 -1.73
N TYR A 104 -8.63 -12.09 -2.71
CA TYR A 104 -8.08 -13.14 -3.59
C TYR A 104 -7.05 -14.03 -2.87
N PHE A 105 -6.13 -13.44 -2.10
CA PHE A 105 -5.03 -14.16 -1.48
C PHE A 105 -5.35 -14.75 -0.10
N GLN A 106 -6.37 -14.24 0.59
CA GLN A 106 -6.74 -14.64 1.96
C GLN A 106 -5.51 -14.72 2.90
N PRO A 107 -4.70 -13.65 2.99
CA PRO A 107 -3.48 -13.65 3.79
C PRO A 107 -3.80 -13.84 5.28
N LYS A 108 -2.92 -14.47 6.04
CA LYS A 108 -3.03 -14.55 7.52
C LYS A 108 -2.30 -13.41 8.21
N THR A 109 -1.22 -12.92 7.61
CA THR A 109 -0.45 -11.79 8.16
C THR A 109 -0.23 -10.72 7.10
N ILE A 110 -0.76 -9.53 7.37
CA ILE A 110 -0.61 -8.33 6.56
C ILE A 110 0.33 -7.36 7.27
N LEU A 111 1.36 -6.88 6.57
CA LEU A 111 2.20 -5.77 7.01
C LEU A 111 1.92 -4.53 6.16
N GLU A 112 1.60 -3.40 6.79
CA GLU A 112 1.46 -2.11 6.15
C GLU A 112 2.50 -1.12 6.68
N LEU A 113 3.22 -0.46 5.78
CA LEU A 113 4.05 0.68 6.13
C LEU A 113 3.37 1.96 5.62
N GLY A 114 2.84 2.78 6.53
CA GLY A 114 2.10 3.99 6.22
C GLY A 114 0.59 3.86 6.50
N THR A 115 0.18 3.92 7.77
CA THR A 115 -1.24 3.83 8.17
C THR A 115 -2.06 5.03 7.74
N SER A 116 -1.51 6.26 7.89
CA SER A 116 -2.27 7.50 7.73
C SER A 116 -3.56 7.47 8.58
N LEU A 117 -4.68 7.98 8.07
CA LEU A 117 -5.99 7.92 8.75
C LEU A 117 -6.64 6.51 8.74
N GLY A 118 -5.93 5.46 8.32
CA GLY A 118 -6.37 4.08 8.43
C GLY A 118 -7.27 3.55 7.30
N ILE A 119 -7.52 4.34 6.26
CA ILE A 119 -8.46 3.94 5.20
C ILE A 119 -7.96 2.68 4.45
N SER A 120 -6.71 2.65 3.99
CA SER A 120 -6.14 1.45 3.33
C SER A 120 -6.18 0.23 4.25
N THR A 121 -5.81 0.42 5.52
CA THR A 121 -5.83 -0.61 6.56
C THR A 121 -7.22 -1.21 6.71
N LEU A 122 -8.26 -0.38 6.77
CA LEU A 122 -9.66 -0.80 6.88
C LEU A 122 -10.16 -1.54 5.63
N PHE A 123 -9.77 -1.10 4.43
CA PHE A 123 -10.07 -1.85 3.19
C PHE A 123 -9.44 -3.25 3.23
N MET A 124 -8.21 -3.39 3.75
CA MET A 124 -7.57 -4.70 3.92
C MET A 124 -8.25 -5.52 5.02
N SER A 125 -8.63 -4.89 6.13
CA SER A 125 -9.29 -5.53 7.27
C SER A 125 -10.65 -6.12 6.90
N LEU A 126 -11.52 -5.31 6.28
CA LEU A 126 -12.86 -5.74 5.88
C LEU A 126 -12.84 -6.75 4.72
N ALA A 127 -11.76 -6.81 3.93
CA ALA A 127 -11.57 -7.84 2.90
C ALA A 127 -11.16 -9.20 3.49
N ALA A 128 -10.51 -9.18 4.65
CA ALA A 128 -10.08 -10.38 5.36
C ALA A 128 -11.29 -11.04 6.02
N ASN A 129 -12.04 -11.81 5.21
CA ASN A 129 -13.25 -12.55 5.62
C ASN A 129 -12.99 -13.66 6.66
N ASN A 130 -11.75 -13.84 7.10
CA ASN A 130 -11.30 -14.84 8.07
C ASN A 130 -10.99 -14.16 9.41
N SER A 131 -11.56 -14.69 10.50
CA SER A 131 -11.33 -14.22 11.87
C SER A 131 -9.89 -14.39 12.38
N GLU A 132 -8.96 -14.86 11.55
CA GLU A 132 -7.57 -15.17 11.91
C GLU A 132 -6.54 -14.22 11.27
N THR A 133 -6.95 -13.30 10.37
CA THR A 133 -5.98 -12.38 9.74
C THR A 133 -5.53 -11.32 10.70
N GLN A 134 -4.22 -11.18 10.90
CA GLN A 134 -3.61 -10.09 11.65
C GLN A 134 -3.05 -9.03 10.70
N ILE A 135 -3.37 -7.76 10.97
CA ILE A 135 -2.79 -6.61 10.27
C ILE A 135 -1.88 -5.85 11.23
N ILE A 136 -0.60 -5.71 10.87
CA ILE A 136 0.36 -4.87 11.57
C ILE A 136 0.64 -3.66 10.69
N THR A 137 0.34 -2.46 11.17
CA THR A 137 0.52 -1.21 10.43
C THR A 137 1.43 -0.24 11.17
N PHE A 138 2.21 0.55 10.44
CA PHE A 138 3.18 1.49 11.01
C PHE A 138 2.82 2.94 10.69
N GLU A 139 2.73 3.77 11.74
CA GLU A 139 2.42 5.19 11.62
C GLU A 139 3.45 6.04 12.39
N GLY A 140 3.99 7.05 11.73
CA GLY A 140 4.99 7.95 12.32
C GLY A 140 4.40 8.92 13.34
N CYS A 141 3.21 9.43 13.09
CA CYS A 141 2.60 10.50 13.86
C CYS A 141 1.60 9.95 14.89
N PRO A 142 1.85 10.09 16.22
CA PRO A 142 0.97 9.55 17.25
C PRO A 142 -0.48 10.02 17.15
N GLN A 143 -0.72 11.29 16.81
CA GLN A 143 -2.07 11.85 16.70
C GLN A 143 -2.82 11.34 15.47
N ILE A 144 -2.11 11.02 14.38
CA ILE A 144 -2.72 10.38 13.21
C ILE A 144 -3.04 8.92 13.53
N ALA A 145 -2.11 8.21 14.19
CA ALA A 145 -2.32 6.84 14.64
C ALA A 145 -3.52 6.72 15.59
N GLU A 146 -3.68 7.66 16.52
CA GLU A 146 -4.81 7.70 17.43
C GLU A 146 -6.13 7.92 16.67
N LYS A 147 -6.16 8.82 15.69
CA LYS A 147 -7.35 8.99 14.84
C LYS A 147 -7.64 7.75 13.98
N ALA A 148 -6.61 7.09 13.45
CA ALA A 148 -6.79 5.84 12.70
C ALA A 148 -7.39 4.75 13.61
N LYS A 149 -6.91 4.66 14.86
CA LYS A 149 -7.45 3.73 15.85
C LYS A 149 -8.92 3.99 16.16
N GLU A 150 -9.32 5.25 16.33
CA GLU A 150 -10.75 5.61 16.50
C GLU A 150 -11.59 5.10 15.31
N ASN A 151 -11.10 5.27 14.08
CA ASN A 151 -11.81 4.79 12.89
C ASN A 151 -11.88 3.24 12.84
N PHE A 152 -10.87 2.54 13.37
CA PHE A 152 -10.88 1.08 13.48
C PHE A 152 -11.90 0.60 14.50
N GLU A 153 -11.98 1.27 15.65
CA GLU A 153 -12.95 0.99 16.71
C GLU A 153 -14.39 1.26 16.23
N GLU A 154 -14.62 2.35 15.47
CA GLU A 154 -15.93 2.70 14.92
C GLU A 154 -16.47 1.67 13.92
N LEU A 155 -15.59 1.00 13.17
CA LEU A 155 -15.94 -0.07 12.23
C LEU A 155 -15.74 -1.48 12.82
N GLU A 156 -15.57 -1.58 14.14
CA GLU A 156 -15.45 -2.85 14.87
C GLU A 156 -14.33 -3.77 14.33
N GLN A 157 -13.21 -3.18 13.89
CA GLN A 157 -12.05 -3.91 13.36
C GLN A 157 -10.99 -4.13 14.45
N GLU A 158 -10.99 -5.32 15.05
CA GLU A 158 -10.11 -5.66 16.18
C GLU A 158 -8.79 -6.33 15.79
N ASN A 159 -8.64 -6.71 14.52
CA ASN A 159 -7.49 -7.46 14.02
C ASN A 159 -6.31 -6.59 13.55
N ILE A 160 -6.32 -5.31 13.93
CA ILE A 160 -5.34 -4.31 13.50
C ILE A 160 -4.48 -3.86 14.69
N GLU A 161 -3.17 -3.99 14.55
CA GLU A 161 -2.18 -3.47 15.50
C GLU A 161 -1.40 -2.31 14.86
N ILE A 162 -1.33 -1.15 15.55
CA ILE A 162 -0.54 0.00 15.10
C ILE A 162 0.77 0.10 15.88
N ILE A 163 1.90 0.08 15.17
CA ILE A 163 3.21 0.39 15.72
C ILE A 163 3.52 1.87 15.45
N ILE A 164 3.51 2.66 16.53
CA ILE A 164 3.70 4.11 16.46
C ILE A 164 5.19 4.48 16.54
N GLY A 165 5.67 5.23 15.55
CA GLY A 165 6.99 5.83 15.54
C GLY A 165 7.62 5.90 14.16
N ASN A 166 8.79 6.53 14.07
CA ASN A 166 9.51 6.60 12.81
C ASN A 166 9.86 5.20 12.31
N ILE A 167 9.32 4.82 11.15
CA ILE A 167 9.49 3.52 10.47
C ILE A 167 10.97 3.15 10.31
N ASP A 168 11.85 4.12 10.05
CA ASP A 168 13.31 3.88 9.95
C ASP A 168 13.91 3.30 11.26
N LYS A 169 13.22 3.46 12.39
CA LYS A 169 13.61 2.95 13.71
C LYS A 169 12.73 1.80 14.18
N THR A 170 11.42 1.89 14.00
CA THR A 170 10.47 0.90 14.51
C THR A 170 10.47 -0.38 13.68
N LEU A 171 10.60 -0.30 12.34
CA LEU A 171 10.65 -1.51 11.52
C LEU A 171 11.81 -2.45 11.90
N PRO A 172 13.08 -1.99 12.01
CA PRO A 172 14.17 -2.86 12.47
C PRO A 172 13.96 -3.48 13.86
N GLN A 173 13.29 -2.76 14.76
CA GLN A 173 13.03 -3.21 16.13
C GLN A 173 11.97 -4.31 16.20
N ASN A 174 10.96 -4.22 15.33
CA ASN A 174 9.78 -5.08 15.39
C ASN A 174 9.78 -6.21 14.34
N ILE A 175 10.46 -6.05 13.19
CA ILE A 175 10.40 -7.00 12.07
C ILE A 175 10.78 -8.42 12.49
N SER A 176 11.79 -8.56 13.36
CA SER A 176 12.31 -9.85 13.83
C SER A 176 11.28 -10.69 14.59
N SER A 177 10.36 -10.05 15.32
CA SER A 177 9.30 -10.73 16.08
C SER A 177 8.03 -11.00 15.26
N LEU A 178 7.90 -10.40 14.07
CA LEU A 178 6.73 -10.62 13.23
C LEU A 178 6.69 -12.07 12.69
N PRO A 179 5.48 -12.63 12.48
CA PRO A 179 5.28 -13.85 11.71
C PRO A 179 5.85 -13.74 10.28
N LEU A 180 5.79 -14.84 9.54
CA LEU A 180 5.97 -14.77 8.09
C LEU A 180 4.85 -13.92 7.49
N LEU A 181 5.20 -13.12 6.49
CA LEU A 181 4.30 -12.14 5.89
C LEU A 181 3.68 -12.71 4.62
N ASP A 182 2.36 -12.83 4.57
CA ASP A 182 1.64 -13.24 3.35
C ASP A 182 1.41 -12.05 2.42
N PHE A 183 1.15 -10.88 2.99
CA PHE A 183 0.80 -9.66 2.25
C PHE A 183 1.53 -8.45 2.82
N VAL A 184 2.14 -7.64 1.97
CA VAL A 184 2.85 -6.44 2.38
C VAL A 184 2.42 -5.26 1.52
N PHE A 185 2.02 -4.15 2.16
CA PHE A 185 1.75 -2.88 1.48
C PHE A 185 2.73 -1.80 1.92
N LEU A 186 3.47 -1.23 0.96
CA LEU A 186 4.47 -0.18 1.17
C LEU A 186 3.94 1.16 0.63
N ASP A 187 3.35 1.96 1.51
CA ASP A 187 2.84 3.32 1.26
C ASP A 187 3.54 4.36 2.15
N ALA A 188 4.83 4.14 2.38
CA ALA A 188 5.64 4.96 3.27
C ALA A 188 6.78 5.67 2.53
N ASN A 189 6.97 6.93 2.90
CA ASN A 189 8.16 7.74 2.67
C ASN A 189 8.46 8.12 1.20
N HIS A 190 8.10 7.29 0.20
CA HIS A 190 8.28 7.49 -1.26
C HIS A 190 9.66 8.05 -1.67
N ARG A 191 10.71 7.62 -0.96
CA ARG A 191 12.11 7.96 -1.23
C ARG A 191 12.88 6.69 -1.55
N TYR A 192 13.74 6.80 -2.55
CA TYR A 192 14.59 5.71 -3.03
C TYR A 192 15.25 4.88 -1.91
N LYS A 193 16.01 5.53 -1.01
CA LYS A 193 16.78 4.82 0.03
C LYS A 193 15.88 4.15 1.08
N PRO A 194 14.92 4.85 1.73
CA PRO A 194 13.98 4.21 2.65
C PRO A 194 13.21 3.05 2.02
N THR A 195 12.64 3.22 0.82
CA THR A 195 11.87 2.16 0.14
C THR A 195 12.69 0.89 -0.06
N LEU A 196 13.93 1.01 -0.53
CA LEU A 196 14.82 -0.17 -0.67
C LEU A 196 15.20 -0.77 0.68
N ASN A 197 15.45 0.05 1.69
CA ASN A 197 15.80 -0.42 3.02
C ASN A 197 14.64 -1.22 3.64
N TYR A 198 13.41 -0.73 3.52
CA TYR A 198 12.21 -1.42 4.00
C TYR A 198 12.00 -2.72 3.23
N PHE A 199 12.08 -2.68 1.90
CA PHE A 199 11.95 -3.87 1.06
C PHE A 199 12.92 -4.97 1.47
N ASN A 200 14.20 -4.65 1.67
CA ASN A 200 15.21 -5.64 2.03
C ASN A 200 14.96 -6.27 3.41
N GLN A 201 14.56 -5.49 4.42
CA GLN A 201 14.22 -6.02 5.75
C GLN A 201 12.99 -6.94 5.70
N ILE A 202 11.97 -6.53 4.96
CA ILE A 202 10.73 -7.28 4.80
C ILE A 202 10.98 -8.60 4.06
N LEU A 203 11.91 -8.60 3.09
CA LEU A 203 12.27 -9.77 2.30
C LEU A 203 12.84 -10.94 3.13
N GLU A 204 13.24 -10.68 4.38
CA GLU A 204 13.67 -11.71 5.35
C GLU A 204 12.48 -12.45 5.99
N LYS A 205 11.28 -11.86 5.94
CA LYS A 205 10.03 -12.41 6.48
C LYS A 205 9.07 -12.92 5.41
N CYS A 206 9.44 -12.79 4.14
CA CYS A 206 8.64 -13.31 3.03
C CYS A 206 8.88 -14.81 2.80
N HIS A 207 7.84 -15.49 2.35
CA HIS A 207 7.84 -16.87 1.85
C HIS A 207 7.46 -16.90 0.37
N ASN A 208 7.29 -18.10 -0.18
CA ASN A 208 7.05 -18.32 -1.62
C ASN A 208 5.81 -17.60 -2.16
N ASP A 209 4.76 -17.55 -1.35
CA ASP A 209 3.45 -17.03 -1.74
C ASP A 209 3.22 -15.58 -1.29
N THR A 210 4.23 -14.94 -0.69
CA THR A 210 4.13 -13.53 -0.29
C THR A 210 3.91 -12.63 -1.51
N ILE A 211 2.95 -11.72 -1.38
CA ILE A 211 2.79 -10.57 -2.27
C ILE A 211 3.30 -9.30 -1.59
N ILE A 212 4.11 -8.51 -2.31
CA ILE A 212 4.55 -7.19 -1.88
C ILE A 212 3.99 -6.16 -2.87
N ILE A 213 3.27 -5.18 -2.34
CA ILE A 213 2.62 -4.10 -3.06
C ILE A 213 3.35 -2.80 -2.73
N LEU A 214 3.76 -2.06 -3.76
CA LEU A 214 4.41 -0.77 -3.62
C LEU A 214 3.52 0.32 -4.18
N ASP A 215 3.26 1.34 -3.38
CA ASP A 215 2.54 2.51 -3.82
C ASP A 215 3.45 3.52 -4.54
N ASP A 216 2.87 4.20 -5.53
CA ASP A 216 3.42 5.37 -6.20
C ASP A 216 4.81 5.12 -6.85
N ILE A 217 4.98 3.97 -7.50
CA ILE A 217 6.24 3.52 -8.12
C ILE A 217 6.82 4.48 -9.18
N HIS A 218 5.99 5.29 -9.84
CA HIS A 218 6.41 6.33 -10.81
C HIS A 218 6.31 7.77 -10.28
N TRP A 219 6.03 7.97 -8.98
CA TRP A 219 5.84 9.30 -8.38
C TRP A 219 7.04 10.23 -8.54
N SER A 220 8.25 9.67 -8.42
CA SER A 220 9.50 10.41 -8.54
C SER A 220 10.57 9.58 -9.22
N LYS A 221 11.63 10.24 -9.70
CA LYS A 221 12.83 9.55 -10.20
C LYS A 221 13.43 8.59 -9.17
N GLY A 222 13.28 8.91 -7.87
CA GLY A 222 13.73 8.05 -6.79
C GLY A 222 12.90 6.77 -6.68
N MET A 223 11.58 6.88 -6.80
CA MET A 223 10.69 5.72 -6.80
C MET A 223 10.88 4.85 -8.04
N GLU A 224 11.03 5.46 -9.22
CA GLU A 224 11.34 4.72 -10.46
C GLU A 224 12.67 3.94 -10.33
N LYS A 225 13.65 4.54 -9.65
CA LYS A 225 14.93 3.89 -9.37
C LYS A 225 14.75 2.73 -8.39
N ALA A 226 13.98 2.92 -7.32
CA ALA A 226 13.68 1.87 -6.35
C ALA A 226 12.97 0.69 -7.02
N TRP A 227 11.92 0.96 -7.79
CA TRP A 227 11.17 -0.05 -8.54
C TRP A 227 12.06 -0.88 -9.46
N LYS A 228 12.93 -0.23 -10.25
CA LYS A 228 13.89 -0.92 -11.13
C LYS A 228 14.89 -1.79 -10.38
N GLU A 229 15.30 -1.40 -9.18
CA GLU A 229 16.23 -2.20 -8.35
C GLU A 229 15.52 -3.36 -7.66
N ILE A 230 14.29 -3.15 -7.18
CA ILE A 230 13.45 -4.21 -6.61
C ILE A 230 13.16 -5.30 -7.63
N ILE A 231 12.74 -4.95 -8.85
CA ILE A 231 12.49 -5.95 -9.92
C ILE A 231 13.74 -6.78 -10.22
N LYS A 232 14.93 -6.20 -10.11
CA LYS A 232 16.20 -6.90 -10.37
C LYS A 232 16.60 -7.88 -9.27
N ASN A 233 16.08 -7.72 -8.05
CA ASN A 233 16.41 -8.61 -6.93
C ASN A 233 16.16 -10.09 -7.29
N GLU A 234 17.10 -10.96 -6.94
CA GLU A 234 17.10 -12.37 -7.35
C GLU A 234 15.91 -13.16 -6.80
N LYS A 235 15.35 -12.76 -5.65
CA LYS A 235 14.16 -13.40 -5.09
C LYS A 235 12.87 -13.03 -5.81
N VAL A 236 12.86 -11.90 -6.55
CA VAL A 236 11.69 -11.46 -7.32
C VAL A 236 11.59 -12.27 -8.60
N THR A 237 10.51 -13.04 -8.70
CA THR A 237 10.18 -13.85 -9.88
C THR A 237 9.15 -13.18 -10.76
N VAL A 238 8.06 -12.65 -10.21
CA VAL A 238 7.07 -11.91 -11.02
C VAL A 238 6.94 -10.48 -10.50
N SER A 239 6.92 -9.53 -11.43
CA SER A 239 6.63 -8.13 -11.15
C SER A 239 5.55 -7.61 -12.10
N ILE A 240 4.61 -6.84 -11.57
CA ILE A 240 3.52 -6.22 -12.34
C ILE A 240 3.54 -4.72 -12.06
N ASP A 241 3.68 -3.93 -13.10
CA ASP A 241 3.55 -2.47 -13.08
C ASP A 241 2.11 -2.12 -13.47
N LEU A 242 1.36 -1.50 -12.56
CA LEU A 242 0.02 -0.93 -12.77
C LEU A 242 0.08 0.61 -12.83
N PHE A 243 1.23 1.15 -13.20
CA PHE A 243 1.62 2.55 -13.16
C PHE A 243 1.70 3.17 -11.76
N GLN A 244 0.58 3.28 -11.06
CA GLN A 244 0.58 3.84 -9.71
C GLN A 244 0.99 2.81 -8.67
N VAL A 245 0.82 1.52 -8.96
CA VAL A 245 1.05 0.43 -8.02
C VAL A 245 1.97 -0.60 -8.65
N GLY A 246 2.97 -1.06 -7.91
CA GLY A 246 3.81 -2.19 -8.29
C GLY A 246 3.44 -3.42 -7.46
N LEU A 247 3.27 -4.58 -8.10
CA LEU A 247 3.09 -5.87 -7.43
C LEU A 247 4.34 -6.72 -7.62
N ILE A 248 4.80 -7.36 -6.56
CA ILE A 248 5.98 -8.22 -6.53
C ILE A 248 5.59 -9.57 -5.94
N PHE A 249 6.05 -10.63 -6.59
CA PHE A 249 5.86 -12.02 -6.18
C PHE A 249 7.19 -12.75 -6.12
N LEU A 250 7.29 -13.69 -5.18
CA LEU A 250 8.50 -14.48 -4.90
C LEU A 250 8.32 -15.97 -5.24
N ARG A 251 7.28 -16.28 -6.02
CA ARG A 251 6.86 -17.63 -6.39
C ARG A 251 7.94 -18.35 -7.18
N LYS A 252 8.53 -19.39 -6.61
CA LYS A 252 9.66 -20.15 -7.20
C LYS A 252 9.22 -21.01 -8.39
N GLU A 253 7.93 -21.24 -8.56
CA GLU A 253 7.36 -22.05 -9.65
C GLU A 253 7.35 -21.28 -10.99
N GLN A 254 7.70 -20.00 -10.98
CA GLN A 254 7.62 -19.14 -12.16
C GLN A 254 8.99 -18.61 -12.57
N PRO A 255 9.24 -18.50 -13.90
CA PRO A 255 10.43 -17.81 -14.37
C PRO A 255 10.35 -16.32 -14.04
N LYS A 256 11.51 -15.66 -14.05
CA LYS A 256 11.58 -14.22 -13.84
C LYS A 256 10.88 -13.47 -14.97
N GLN A 257 9.81 -12.73 -14.66
CA GLN A 257 8.97 -12.02 -15.64
C GLN A 257 8.52 -10.65 -15.11
N HIS A 258 8.28 -9.73 -16.04
CA HIS A 258 7.77 -8.39 -15.76
C HIS A 258 6.60 -8.08 -16.70
N PHE A 259 5.52 -7.52 -16.15
CA PHE A 259 4.31 -7.19 -16.89
C PHE A 259 3.92 -5.73 -16.67
N ASP A 260 3.74 -4.97 -17.73
CA ASP A 260 3.06 -3.67 -17.70
C ASP A 260 1.57 -3.92 -17.99
N LEU A 261 0.68 -3.76 -17.01
CA LEU A 261 -0.75 -4.05 -17.16
C LEU A 261 -1.62 -2.82 -16.88
N ARG A 262 -2.71 -2.70 -17.63
CA ARG A 262 -3.69 -1.63 -17.43
C ARG A 262 -4.48 -1.86 -16.15
N PHE A 263 -4.64 -0.79 -15.37
CA PHE A 263 -5.44 -0.75 -14.16
C PHE A 263 -6.27 0.52 -14.16
#